data_AF-A0A534SW81-F1
#
_entry.id   AF-A0A534SW81-F1
#
_cell.length_a   1.000
_cell.length_b   1.000
_cell.length_c   1.000
_cell.angle_alpha   90.00
_cell.angle_beta   90.00
_cell.angle_gamma   90.00
#
_symmetry.space_group_name_H-M   'P 1'
#
loop_
_entity.id
_entity.type
_entity.pdbx_description
1 polymer ?
#
loop_
_entity_poly.entity_id
_entity_poly.type
_entity_poly.pdbx_seq_one_letter_code
_entity_poly.pdbx_strand_id
1 'polypeptide(L)'
;MRTGSNQPARRCQEGVTGAYVTEIPPGKTLPSFRVAVDEVVYVLKGRGVASIWAGDRAKKIFEWQSHAMFLIPGNYYCQLSNMQGDQSVKLLHCSYLPLAMSVLPDPDYFFNNPLVDYGLLYGQGAREVYSEAKVVTLNEPGTARDGRNIWFGNFFADMRAWDRLDHFERRGAGGHVVWVGFPSSPISAHMSVFPARTYKKGHRHGPGYLIVIPAGEGYSIMWPEGGEKIIIPWYEASLFVPPNRWFHQHFNIGGAPARYLAIHPPRGLSGISEKVEDRARDQIEYTDEDPMIREKFESELSRKGLQSVMPDEAYRNRDYEWSYTQKKAS
;
A
#
# COMPACT_ATOMS: atom_id res chain seq x y z
N MET A 1 -20.32 31.03 -2.34
CA MET A 1 -19.20 30.32 -1.68
C MET A 1 -17.91 30.96 -2.15
N ARG A 2 -17.08 31.48 -1.23
CA ARG A 2 -15.80 32.11 -1.57
C ARG A 2 -14.84 31.05 -2.11
N THR A 3 -14.52 31.16 -3.39
CA THR A 3 -13.33 30.63 -4.03
C THR A 3 -12.11 31.39 -3.55
N GLY A 4 -11.00 30.71 -3.27
CA GLY A 4 -9.69 31.35 -3.23
C GLY A 4 -8.89 31.13 -1.95
N SER A 5 -8.32 29.95 -1.80
CA SER A 5 -6.97 29.82 -1.26
C SER A 5 -6.20 28.88 -2.20
N ASN A 6 -5.46 29.47 -3.13
CA ASN A 6 -4.39 28.78 -3.85
C ASN A 6 -3.27 28.48 -2.83
N GLN A 7 -3.47 27.46 -1.99
CA GLN A 7 -2.32 26.65 -1.60
C GLN A 7 -2.07 25.71 -2.77
N PRO A 8 -0.84 25.63 -3.33
CA PRO A 8 -0.55 24.54 -4.24
C PRO A 8 -0.90 23.27 -3.49
N ALA A 9 -1.78 22.44 -4.07
CA ALA A 9 -2.02 21.11 -3.56
C ALA A 9 -0.64 20.51 -3.30
N ARG A 10 -0.27 20.35 -2.02
CA ARG A 10 1.01 19.75 -1.65
C ARG A 10 1.01 18.43 -2.41
N ARG A 11 1.88 18.28 -3.40
CA ARG A 11 1.90 17.10 -4.27
C ARG A 11 2.38 15.95 -3.39
N CYS A 12 1.49 15.32 -2.63
CA CYS A 12 1.85 14.35 -1.61
C CYS A 12 2.64 13.17 -2.19
N GLN A 13 2.40 12.82 -3.46
CA GLN A 13 3.11 11.76 -4.20
C GLN A 13 4.18 12.28 -5.18
N GLU A 14 4.46 13.59 -5.14
CA GLU A 14 5.51 14.26 -5.93
C GLU A 14 5.45 14.02 -7.44
N GLY A 15 4.26 13.71 -7.96
CA GLY A 15 4.04 13.41 -9.37
C GLY A 15 4.54 12.03 -9.81
N VAL A 16 4.96 11.17 -8.88
CA VAL A 16 5.38 9.79 -9.18
C VAL A 16 4.18 8.86 -9.34
N THR A 17 3.26 8.93 -8.38
CA THR A 17 1.98 8.23 -8.40
C THR A 17 0.85 9.24 -8.29
N GLY A 18 -0.36 8.81 -8.66
CA GLY A 18 -1.59 9.55 -8.44
C GLY A 18 -2.65 8.64 -7.85
N ALA A 19 -3.47 9.19 -6.95
CA ALA A 19 -4.56 8.45 -6.34
C ALA A 19 -5.85 9.26 -6.28
N TYR A 20 -6.98 8.58 -6.43
CA TYR A 20 -8.31 9.17 -6.33
C TYR A 20 -9.31 8.15 -5.76
N VAL A 21 -10.42 8.64 -5.23
CA VAL A 21 -11.52 7.79 -4.73
C VAL A 21 -12.71 7.93 -5.65
N THR A 22 -13.22 6.79 -6.12
CA THR A 22 -14.46 6.69 -6.89
C THR A 22 -15.58 6.21 -5.97
N GLU A 23 -16.72 6.89 -6.01
CA GLU A 23 -17.96 6.42 -5.40
C GLU A 23 -18.94 5.97 -6.48
N ILE A 24 -19.48 4.75 -6.36
CA ILE A 24 -20.52 4.24 -7.27
C ILE A 24 -21.83 4.17 -6.48
N PRO A 25 -22.90 4.86 -6.90
CA PRO A 25 -24.18 4.83 -6.19
C PRO A 25 -24.80 3.43 -6.14
N PRO A 26 -25.78 3.19 -5.24
CA PRO A 26 -26.43 1.89 -5.10
C PRO A 26 -26.98 1.35 -6.43
N GLY A 27 -26.63 0.10 -6.76
CA GLY A 27 -27.07 -0.63 -7.94
C GLY A 27 -26.63 -0.02 -9.27
N LYS A 28 -25.69 0.93 -9.28
CA LYS A 28 -25.23 1.60 -10.50
C LYS A 28 -23.98 0.96 -11.07
N THR A 29 -23.84 1.12 -12.38
CA THR A 29 -22.66 0.77 -13.15
C THR A 29 -22.10 2.04 -13.75
N LEU A 30 -20.80 2.25 -13.64
CA LEU A 30 -20.13 3.38 -14.29
C LEU A 30 -19.97 3.12 -15.79
N PRO A 31 -19.87 4.18 -16.62
CA PRO A 31 -19.36 4.04 -17.98
C PRO A 31 -18.01 3.30 -17.97
N SER A 32 -17.75 2.54 -19.03
CA SER A 32 -16.43 1.94 -19.18
C SER A 32 -15.37 3.00 -19.45
N PHE A 33 -14.17 2.80 -18.93
CA PHE A 33 -13.02 3.66 -19.18
C PHE A 33 -11.81 2.82 -19.59
N ARG A 34 -10.79 3.49 -20.13
CA ARG A 34 -9.54 2.89 -20.57
C ARG A 34 -8.41 3.91 -20.41
N VAL A 35 -7.30 3.48 -19.82
CA VAL A 35 -6.10 4.32 -19.64
C VAL A 35 -4.86 3.47 -19.93
N ALA A 36 -3.91 3.99 -20.69
CA ALA A 36 -2.68 3.29 -21.11
C ALA A 36 -1.59 3.19 -20.02
N VAL A 37 -2.00 3.09 -18.75
CA VAL A 37 -1.12 2.73 -17.62
C VAL A 37 -1.84 1.74 -16.71
N ASP A 38 -1.09 0.91 -15.98
CA ASP A 38 -1.71 0.07 -14.98
C ASP A 38 -2.25 0.89 -13.79
N GLU A 39 -3.32 0.40 -13.20
CA GLU A 39 -3.96 1.00 -12.04
C GLU A 39 -4.30 -0.06 -11.00
N VAL A 40 -3.84 0.11 -9.77
CA VAL A 40 -4.24 -0.73 -8.64
C VAL A 40 -5.49 -0.13 -8.02
N VAL A 41 -6.51 -0.97 -7.83
CA VAL A 41 -7.73 -0.63 -7.10
C VAL A 41 -7.72 -1.35 -5.75
N TYR A 42 -7.96 -0.61 -4.69
CA TYR A 42 -8.25 -1.13 -3.35
C TYR A 42 -9.68 -0.77 -2.96
N VAL A 43 -10.49 -1.76 -2.58
CA VAL A 43 -11.89 -1.54 -2.22
C VAL A 43 -11.99 -1.05 -0.79
N LEU A 44 -12.28 0.24 -0.61
CA LEU A 44 -12.44 0.86 0.71
C LEU A 44 -13.75 0.42 1.37
N LYS A 45 -14.83 0.28 0.59
CA LYS A 45 -16.15 -0.08 1.10
C LYS A 45 -17.03 -0.74 0.03
N GLY A 46 -17.68 -1.83 0.44
CA GLY A 46 -18.80 -2.45 -0.25
C GLY A 46 -18.38 -3.53 -1.25
N ARG A 47 -19.30 -4.00 -2.10
CA ARG A 47 -19.05 -5.08 -3.05
C ARG A 47 -19.61 -4.82 -4.44
N GLY A 48 -19.02 -5.45 -5.44
CA GLY A 48 -19.36 -5.19 -6.82
C GLY A 48 -18.71 -6.14 -7.80
N VAL A 49 -18.79 -5.77 -9.07
CA VAL A 49 -18.26 -6.54 -10.21
C VAL A 49 -17.36 -5.64 -11.04
N ALA A 50 -16.24 -6.19 -11.50
CA ALA A 50 -15.39 -5.60 -12.52
C ALA A 50 -15.48 -6.42 -13.81
N SER A 51 -15.62 -5.74 -14.94
CA SER A 51 -15.50 -6.33 -16.28
C SER A 51 -14.31 -5.71 -17.00
N ILE A 52 -13.41 -6.54 -17.53
CA ILE A 52 -12.20 -6.08 -18.22
C ILE A 52 -12.04 -6.79 -19.56
N TRP A 53 -11.76 -6.04 -20.63
CA TRP A 53 -11.62 -6.59 -21.98
C TRP A 53 -10.78 -5.70 -22.90
N ALA A 54 -10.47 -6.21 -24.09
CA ALA A 54 -9.74 -5.47 -25.12
C ALA A 54 -10.38 -5.68 -26.49
N GLY A 55 -10.53 -4.60 -27.26
CA GLY A 55 -11.20 -4.64 -28.57
C GLY A 55 -12.63 -5.20 -28.48
N ASP A 56 -12.93 -6.14 -29.36
CA ASP A 56 -14.20 -6.86 -29.48
C ASP A 56 -14.21 -8.21 -28.74
N ARG A 57 -13.15 -8.53 -27.98
CA ARG A 57 -13.01 -9.83 -27.32
C ARG A 57 -13.88 -9.95 -26.07
N ALA A 58 -14.07 -11.20 -25.65
CA ALA A 58 -14.88 -11.53 -24.48
C ALA A 58 -14.39 -10.81 -23.21
N LYS A 59 -15.34 -10.41 -22.36
CA LYS A 59 -15.07 -9.80 -21.07
C LYS A 59 -14.60 -10.84 -20.05
N LYS A 60 -13.52 -10.52 -19.34
CA LYS A 60 -13.15 -11.19 -18.10
C LYS A 60 -13.91 -10.49 -16.96
N ILE A 61 -14.67 -11.25 -16.18
CA ILE A 61 -15.55 -10.72 -15.14
C ILE A 61 -15.17 -11.36 -13.81
N PHE A 62 -15.09 -10.56 -12.75
CA PHE A 62 -14.87 -11.03 -11.39
C PHE A 62 -15.57 -10.13 -10.37
N GLU A 63 -15.91 -10.72 -9.22
CA GLU A 63 -16.51 -10.04 -8.09
C GLU A 63 -15.44 -9.54 -7.11
N TRP A 64 -15.74 -8.46 -6.42
CA TRP A 64 -14.89 -7.89 -5.38
C TRP A 64 -15.73 -7.40 -4.20
N GLN A 65 -15.10 -7.29 -3.04
CA GLN A 65 -15.69 -6.82 -1.80
C GLN A 65 -14.73 -5.90 -1.05
N SER A 66 -15.16 -5.33 0.08
CA SER A 66 -14.30 -4.51 0.95
C SER A 66 -12.96 -5.22 1.19
N HIS A 67 -11.89 -4.43 1.22
CA HIS A 67 -10.52 -4.89 1.44
C HIS A 67 -9.91 -5.71 0.30
N ALA A 68 -10.65 -6.01 -0.78
CA ALA A 68 -10.08 -6.59 -1.98
C ALA A 68 -9.11 -5.60 -2.65
N MET A 69 -8.09 -6.13 -3.30
CA MET A 69 -7.15 -5.38 -4.12
C MET A 69 -6.98 -6.05 -5.48
N PHE A 70 -7.04 -5.28 -6.56
CA PHE A 70 -6.87 -5.83 -7.91
C PHE A 70 -6.19 -4.85 -8.86
N LEU A 71 -5.60 -5.39 -9.92
CA LEU A 71 -4.97 -4.60 -10.98
C LEU A 71 -5.96 -4.40 -12.13
N ILE A 72 -6.09 -3.17 -12.63
CA ILE A 72 -6.61 -2.87 -13.96
C ILE A 72 -5.39 -2.69 -14.88
N PRO A 73 -5.17 -3.59 -15.85
CA PRO A 73 -4.00 -3.51 -16.73
C PRO A 73 -4.12 -2.35 -17.72
N GLY A 74 -2.97 -1.79 -18.09
CA GLY A 74 -2.86 -0.68 -19.02
C GLY A 74 -3.48 -0.97 -20.38
N ASN A 75 -4.25 0.01 -20.86
CA ASN A 75 -4.94 0.04 -22.14
C ASN A 75 -6.00 -1.04 -22.39
N TYR A 76 -6.53 -1.66 -21.32
CA TYR A 76 -7.74 -2.46 -21.37
C TYR A 76 -8.97 -1.61 -20.98
N TYR A 77 -10.11 -1.92 -21.58
CA TYR A 77 -11.38 -1.37 -21.11
C TYR A 77 -11.73 -1.98 -19.76
N CYS A 78 -12.17 -1.14 -18.83
CA CYS A 78 -12.69 -1.55 -17.52
C CYS A 78 -14.07 -0.95 -17.30
N GLN A 79 -14.98 -1.74 -16.72
CA GLN A 79 -16.29 -1.28 -16.25
C GLN A 79 -16.52 -1.80 -14.83
N LEU A 80 -16.91 -0.89 -13.94
CA LEU A 80 -17.10 -1.15 -12.52
C LEU A 80 -18.58 -0.98 -12.15
N SER A 81 -19.13 -1.95 -11.43
CA SER A 81 -20.53 -1.98 -11.02
C SER A 81 -20.68 -2.20 -9.53
N ASN A 82 -21.57 -1.45 -8.89
CA ASN A 82 -22.00 -1.67 -7.53
C ASN A 82 -23.11 -2.72 -7.48
N MET A 83 -22.89 -3.83 -6.77
CA MET A 83 -23.88 -4.91 -6.64
C MET A 83 -24.80 -4.73 -5.42
N GLN A 84 -24.65 -3.65 -4.65
CA GLN A 84 -25.50 -3.33 -3.50
C GLN A 84 -26.59 -2.35 -3.90
N GLY A 85 -27.85 -2.67 -3.63
CA GLY A 85 -29.00 -1.84 -3.97
C GLY A 85 -29.30 -0.70 -2.98
N ASP A 86 -28.66 -0.71 -1.81
CA ASP A 86 -28.95 0.16 -0.67
C ASP A 86 -27.77 1.02 -0.22
N GLN A 87 -26.54 0.70 -0.62
CA GLN A 87 -25.33 1.40 -0.21
C GLN A 87 -24.41 1.72 -1.38
N SER A 88 -23.73 2.87 -1.31
CA SER A 88 -22.65 3.18 -2.23
C SER A 88 -21.39 2.36 -1.91
N VAL A 89 -20.59 2.13 -2.94
CA VAL A 89 -19.25 1.53 -2.86
C VAL A 89 -18.20 2.63 -3.01
N LYS A 90 -17.04 2.47 -2.35
CA LYS A 90 -15.90 3.37 -2.46
C LYS A 90 -14.66 2.60 -2.87
N LEU A 91 -14.02 3.06 -3.94
CA LEU A 91 -12.85 2.43 -4.54
C LEU A 91 -11.69 3.43 -4.52
N LEU A 92 -10.56 3.03 -3.96
CA LEU A 92 -9.31 3.76 -4.04
C LEU A 92 -8.55 3.30 -5.29
N HIS A 93 -8.26 4.23 -6.18
CA HIS A 93 -7.50 4.00 -7.40
C HIS A 93 -6.10 4.58 -7.22
N CYS A 94 -5.07 3.86 -7.66
CA CYS A 94 -3.68 4.30 -7.63
C CYS A 94 -2.96 3.89 -8.92
N SER A 95 -2.41 4.86 -9.65
CA SER A 95 -1.66 4.60 -10.88
C SER A 95 -0.40 5.47 -10.95
N TYR A 96 0.46 5.19 -11.93
CA TYR A 96 1.62 6.01 -12.27
C TYR A 96 1.35 6.98 -13.43
N LEU A 97 0.07 7.28 -13.72
CA LEU A 97 -0.30 8.22 -14.79
C LEU A 97 0.38 9.59 -14.65
N PRO A 98 0.51 10.21 -13.45
CA PRO A 98 1.21 11.49 -13.32
C PRO A 98 2.67 11.44 -13.78
N LEU A 99 3.38 10.35 -13.47
CA LEU A 99 4.75 10.14 -13.94
C LEU A 99 4.76 9.95 -15.46
N ALA A 100 3.88 9.10 -15.98
CA ALA A 100 3.81 8.81 -17.40
C ALA A 100 3.53 10.07 -18.23
N MET A 101 2.59 10.92 -17.79
CA MET A 101 2.28 12.20 -18.41
C MET A 101 3.38 13.25 -18.22
N SER A 102 4.21 13.13 -17.19
CA SER A 102 5.39 13.98 -17.02
C SER A 102 6.50 13.63 -18.02
N VAL A 103 6.59 12.36 -18.45
CA VAL A 103 7.54 11.88 -19.47
C VAL A 103 7.01 12.13 -20.88
N LEU A 104 5.73 11.82 -21.12
CA LEU A 104 5.04 12.02 -22.39
C LEU A 104 3.80 12.88 -22.16
N PRO A 105 3.88 14.21 -22.32
CA PRO A 105 2.79 15.14 -21.98
C PRO A 105 1.70 15.19 -23.06
N ASP A 106 1.23 14.05 -23.53
CA ASP A 106 0.18 13.89 -24.53
C ASP A 106 -0.96 13.01 -23.98
N PRO A 107 -2.10 13.60 -23.55
CA PRO A 107 -3.24 12.85 -23.05
C PRO A 107 -3.83 11.84 -24.05
N ASP A 108 -3.74 12.11 -25.37
CA ASP A 108 -4.30 11.19 -26.37
C ASP A 108 -3.58 9.84 -26.36
N TYR A 109 -2.28 9.83 -26.07
CA TYR A 109 -1.54 8.60 -25.88
C TYR A 109 -2.06 7.75 -24.71
N PHE A 110 -2.66 8.35 -23.69
CA PHE A 110 -3.13 7.61 -22.52
C PHE A 110 -4.60 7.21 -22.62
N PHE A 111 -5.43 8.03 -23.24
CA PHE A 111 -6.88 7.78 -23.28
C PHE A 111 -7.36 7.18 -24.62
N ASN A 112 -6.63 7.45 -25.71
CA ASN A 112 -7.05 7.11 -27.08
C ASN A 112 -6.09 6.14 -27.80
N ASN A 113 -5.17 5.50 -27.08
CA ASN A 113 -4.16 4.62 -27.68
C ASN A 113 -4.77 3.39 -28.39
N PRO A 114 -4.51 3.17 -29.68
CA PRO A 114 -5.04 2.03 -30.42
C PRO A 114 -4.29 0.72 -30.16
N LEU A 115 -3.10 0.75 -29.54
CA LEU A 115 -2.27 -0.43 -29.33
C LEU A 115 -2.81 -1.31 -28.19
N VAL A 116 -3.30 -2.48 -28.54
CA VAL A 116 -3.86 -3.41 -27.55
C VAL A 116 -2.92 -4.59 -27.38
N ASP A 117 -2.45 -4.80 -26.15
CA ASP A 117 -1.92 -6.11 -25.76
C ASP A 117 -3.10 -7.07 -25.63
N TYR A 118 -3.02 -8.24 -26.25
CA TYR A 118 -4.01 -9.32 -26.09
C TYR A 118 -3.45 -10.48 -25.25
N GLY A 119 -2.15 -10.48 -24.98
CA GLY A 119 -1.44 -11.56 -24.31
C GLY A 119 -1.91 -11.77 -22.87
N LEU A 120 -2.14 -10.68 -22.12
CA LEU A 120 -2.53 -10.80 -20.71
C LEU A 120 -3.89 -11.48 -20.53
N LEU A 121 -4.95 -10.97 -21.15
CA LEU A 121 -6.31 -11.52 -20.94
C LEU A 121 -6.66 -12.69 -21.86
N TYR A 122 -5.95 -12.88 -22.98
CA TYR A 122 -6.33 -13.86 -24.01
C TYR A 122 -5.20 -14.78 -24.44
N GLY A 123 -3.99 -14.61 -23.91
CA GLY A 123 -2.83 -15.45 -24.19
C GLY A 123 -2.72 -16.66 -23.26
N GLN A 124 -1.51 -17.23 -23.20
CA GLN A 124 -1.20 -18.30 -22.26
C GLN A 124 -1.29 -17.79 -20.82
N GLY A 125 -2.03 -18.48 -19.96
CA GLY A 125 -2.30 -18.04 -18.59
C GLY A 125 -3.56 -17.17 -18.43
N ALA A 126 -4.28 -16.84 -19.51
CA ALA A 126 -5.54 -16.08 -19.45
C ALA A 126 -6.56 -16.61 -18.43
N ARG A 127 -6.61 -17.93 -18.21
CA ARG A 127 -7.47 -18.57 -17.21
C ARG A 127 -7.12 -18.17 -15.77
N GLU A 128 -5.85 -17.90 -15.51
CA GLU A 128 -5.31 -17.53 -14.19
C GLU A 128 -5.43 -16.03 -13.88
N VAL A 129 -5.73 -15.19 -14.87
CA VAL A 129 -5.94 -13.75 -14.60
C VAL A 129 -7.15 -13.57 -13.68
N TYR A 130 -6.97 -12.79 -12.62
CA TYR A 130 -7.91 -12.63 -11.49
C TYR A 130 -8.26 -13.92 -10.72
N SER A 131 -7.45 -14.98 -10.83
CA SER A 131 -7.50 -16.10 -9.89
C SER A 131 -6.72 -15.79 -8.61
N GLU A 132 -6.67 -16.76 -7.69
CA GLU A 132 -5.88 -16.66 -6.47
C GLU A 132 -4.40 -16.34 -6.76
N ALA A 133 -3.83 -15.42 -5.98
CA ALA A 133 -2.42 -15.08 -6.06
C ALA A 133 -1.53 -16.27 -5.67
N LYS A 134 -0.39 -16.41 -6.35
CA LYS A 134 0.59 -17.48 -6.15
C LYS A 134 1.88 -16.93 -5.56
N VAL A 135 2.49 -17.66 -4.64
CA VAL A 135 3.79 -17.29 -4.08
C VAL A 135 4.93 -17.67 -5.03
N VAL A 136 5.90 -16.77 -5.16
CA VAL A 136 7.19 -17.00 -5.81
C VAL A 136 8.28 -16.61 -4.81
N THR A 137 9.16 -17.55 -4.50
CA THR A 137 10.34 -17.29 -3.68
C THR A 137 11.48 -16.82 -4.59
N LEU A 138 12.03 -15.65 -4.30
CA LEU A 138 13.15 -15.12 -5.05
C LEU A 138 14.42 -15.93 -4.77
N ASN A 139 15.11 -16.30 -5.84
CA ASN A 139 16.44 -16.88 -5.80
C ASN A 139 17.40 -15.82 -6.36
N GLU A 140 17.84 -14.92 -5.50
CA GLU A 140 18.72 -13.80 -5.85
C GLU A 140 19.92 -13.78 -4.88
N PRO A 141 20.81 -14.80 -4.92
CA PRO A 141 21.87 -14.98 -3.93
C PRO A 141 22.73 -13.74 -3.75
N GLY A 142 23.01 -13.39 -2.50
CA GLY A 142 23.83 -12.22 -2.15
C GLY A 142 23.09 -10.89 -2.17
N THR A 143 21.78 -10.87 -2.44
CA THR A 143 20.95 -9.65 -2.35
C THR A 143 20.12 -9.61 -1.06
N ALA A 144 19.67 -8.42 -0.65
CA ALA A 144 18.72 -8.26 0.45
C ALA A 144 17.29 -8.79 0.15
N ARG A 145 17.09 -9.37 -1.04
CA ARG A 145 15.83 -9.94 -1.51
C ARG A 145 15.89 -11.46 -1.64
N ASP A 146 17.06 -12.06 -1.45
CA ASP A 146 17.22 -13.50 -1.53
C ASP A 146 16.30 -14.23 -0.54
N GLY A 147 15.66 -15.31 -0.99
CA GLY A 147 14.70 -16.08 -0.20
C GLY A 147 13.39 -15.35 0.10
N ARG A 148 13.17 -14.13 -0.39
CA ARG A 148 11.93 -13.38 -0.15
C ARG A 148 10.77 -14.00 -0.92
N ASN A 149 9.68 -14.27 -0.22
CA ASN A 149 8.41 -14.64 -0.84
C ASN A 149 7.70 -13.39 -1.38
N ILE A 150 7.26 -13.46 -2.64
CA ILE A 150 6.39 -12.47 -3.27
C ILE A 150 5.12 -13.17 -3.75
N TRP A 151 3.97 -12.65 -3.36
CA TRP A 151 2.67 -13.10 -3.85
C TRP A 151 2.33 -12.37 -5.15
N PHE A 152 2.31 -13.11 -6.24
CA PHE A 152 1.96 -12.62 -7.56
C PHE A 152 0.51 -12.92 -7.91
N GLY A 153 -0.24 -11.89 -8.27
CA GLY A 153 -1.61 -12.04 -8.76
C GLY A 153 -2.17 -10.71 -9.26
N ASN A 154 -3.28 -10.77 -10.00
CA ASN A 154 -4.04 -9.58 -10.39
C ASN A 154 -5.26 -9.34 -9.48
N PHE A 155 -5.52 -10.24 -8.53
CA PHE A 155 -6.61 -10.18 -7.57
C PHE A 155 -6.17 -10.72 -6.20
N PHE A 156 -6.45 -9.96 -5.16
CA PHE A 156 -6.28 -10.32 -3.76
C PHE A 156 -7.62 -10.10 -3.08
N ALA A 157 -8.27 -11.17 -2.63
CA ALA A 157 -9.68 -11.15 -2.23
C ALA A 157 -9.95 -10.29 -0.98
N ASP A 158 -9.03 -10.30 -0.02
CA ASP A 158 -9.16 -9.55 1.23
C ASP A 158 -7.78 -9.32 1.87
N MET A 159 -7.27 -8.09 1.80
CA MET A 159 -6.01 -7.72 2.43
C MET A 159 -6.13 -7.54 3.95
N ARG A 160 -7.33 -7.30 4.48
CA ARG A 160 -7.56 -7.23 5.93
C ARG A 160 -7.50 -8.62 6.56
N ALA A 161 -7.99 -9.66 5.89
CA ALA A 161 -7.98 -11.04 6.37
C ALA A 161 -6.69 -11.79 6.04
N TRP A 162 -5.89 -11.33 5.07
CA TRP A 162 -4.67 -12.02 4.63
C TRP A 162 -3.68 -12.35 5.76
N ASP A 163 -3.34 -13.61 5.94
CA ASP A 163 -2.53 -14.12 7.05
C ASP A 163 -1.28 -14.90 6.60
N ARG A 164 -1.11 -15.11 5.30
CA ARG A 164 0.10 -15.68 4.69
C ARG A 164 1.22 -14.62 4.66
N LEU A 165 1.82 -14.39 5.83
CA LEU A 165 2.81 -13.35 6.09
C LEU A 165 4.17 -13.98 6.46
N ASP A 166 5.25 -13.32 6.05
CA ASP A 166 6.61 -13.64 6.50
C ASP A 166 7.01 -12.73 7.67
N HIS A 167 8.03 -13.12 8.43
CA HIS A 167 8.62 -12.26 9.46
C HIS A 167 9.26 -11.03 8.80
N PHE A 168 9.11 -9.86 9.43
CA PHE A 168 9.73 -8.62 8.99
C PHE A 168 10.69 -8.05 10.04
N GLU A 169 11.69 -8.87 10.38
CA GLU A 169 12.71 -8.65 11.43
C GLU A 169 13.32 -7.25 11.41
N ARG A 170 13.69 -6.76 10.22
CA ARG A 170 14.36 -5.47 10.06
C ARG A 170 13.53 -4.26 10.50
N ARG A 171 12.19 -4.38 10.55
CA ARG A 171 11.29 -3.26 10.93
C ARG A 171 10.87 -3.29 12.40
N GLY A 172 11.41 -4.24 13.17
CA GLY A 172 11.24 -4.35 14.61
C GLY A 172 9.82 -4.73 15.05
N ALA A 173 9.64 -4.81 16.36
CA ALA A 173 8.36 -5.00 17.05
C ALA A 173 7.55 -6.25 16.65
N GLY A 174 8.21 -7.33 16.24
CA GLY A 174 7.52 -8.56 15.80
C GLY A 174 6.65 -8.34 14.55
N GLY A 175 6.98 -7.34 13.74
CA GLY A 175 6.23 -7.02 12.52
C GLY A 175 6.34 -8.11 11.47
N HIS A 176 5.26 -8.35 10.74
CA HIS A 176 5.15 -9.29 9.63
C HIS A 176 4.87 -8.55 8.31
N VAL A 177 5.07 -9.22 7.19
CA VAL A 177 4.89 -8.62 5.86
C VAL A 177 4.37 -9.62 4.84
N VAL A 178 3.55 -9.13 3.91
CA VAL A 178 3.33 -9.77 2.61
C VAL A 178 3.84 -8.82 1.52
N TRP A 179 4.69 -9.33 0.63
CA TRP A 179 5.11 -8.62 -0.57
C TRP A 179 4.19 -9.01 -1.72
N VAL A 180 3.71 -8.02 -2.44
CA VAL A 180 2.76 -8.19 -3.55
C VAL A 180 3.40 -7.74 -4.86
N GLY A 181 3.36 -8.62 -5.84
CA GLY A 181 3.68 -8.33 -7.22
C GLY A 181 2.44 -8.49 -8.09
N PHE A 182 2.32 -7.65 -9.12
CA PHE A 182 1.37 -7.85 -10.19
C PHE A 182 2.12 -8.33 -11.44
N PRO A 183 1.69 -9.43 -12.09
CA PRO A 183 2.31 -9.90 -13.33
C PRO A 183 2.33 -8.80 -14.40
N SER A 184 3.47 -8.62 -15.05
CA SER A 184 3.69 -7.63 -16.13
C SER A 184 3.46 -6.15 -15.77
N SER A 185 3.22 -5.82 -14.50
CA SER A 185 3.07 -4.44 -14.06
C SER A 185 4.35 -3.92 -13.39
N PRO A 186 4.71 -2.64 -13.60
CA PRO A 186 5.75 -2.00 -12.83
C PRO A 186 5.29 -1.68 -11.41
N ILE A 187 3.99 -1.75 -11.08
CA ILE A 187 3.50 -1.51 -9.72
C ILE A 187 3.80 -2.75 -8.85
N SER A 188 4.11 -2.50 -7.58
CA SER A 188 4.14 -3.49 -6.51
C SER A 188 3.49 -2.93 -5.26
N ALA A 189 3.25 -3.78 -4.28
CA ALA A 189 2.79 -3.35 -2.97
C ALA A 189 3.43 -4.17 -1.87
N HIS A 190 3.30 -3.72 -0.63
CA HIS A 190 3.48 -4.57 0.53
C HIS A 190 2.42 -4.22 1.56
N MET A 191 1.95 -5.22 2.31
CA MET A 191 1.21 -4.95 3.52
C MET A 191 2.07 -5.38 4.70
N SER A 192 2.18 -4.50 5.68
CA SER A 192 2.80 -4.88 6.94
C SER A 192 1.79 -4.93 8.06
N VAL A 193 1.98 -5.94 8.91
CA VAL A 193 1.13 -6.23 10.06
C VAL A 193 2.00 -6.18 11.30
N PHE A 194 1.58 -5.47 12.34
CA PHE A 194 2.35 -5.42 13.58
C PHE A 194 1.45 -5.45 14.82
N PRO A 195 1.93 -6.01 15.94
CA PRO A 195 1.12 -6.26 17.12
C PRO A 195 0.43 -5.02 17.69
N ALA A 196 -0.61 -5.26 18.49
CA ALA A 196 -1.24 -4.26 19.34
C ALA A 196 -0.21 -3.69 20.32
N ARG A 197 -0.29 -2.38 20.60
CA ARG A 197 0.53 -1.70 21.63
C ARG A 197 2.03 -1.81 21.37
N THR A 198 2.41 -1.89 20.10
CA THR A 198 3.79 -1.73 19.62
C THR A 198 3.87 -0.67 18.52
N TYR A 199 5.09 -0.31 18.14
CA TYR A 199 5.35 0.57 17.01
C TYR A 199 6.61 0.14 16.28
N LYS A 200 6.75 0.57 15.03
CA LYS A 200 7.87 0.19 14.16
C LYS A 200 9.05 1.12 14.32
N LYS A 201 10.23 0.71 13.82
CA LYS A 201 11.41 1.59 13.70
C LYS A 201 11.15 2.76 12.73
N GLY A 202 11.69 3.93 13.04
CA GLY A 202 11.64 5.10 12.15
C GLY A 202 12.47 4.85 10.89
N HIS A 203 11.97 5.26 9.73
CA HIS A 203 12.74 5.14 8.49
C HIS A 203 12.30 6.15 7.44
N ARG A 204 13.05 6.29 6.35
CA ARG A 204 12.68 7.09 5.19
C ARG A 204 12.90 6.33 3.89
N HIS A 205 12.26 6.80 2.83
CA HIS A 205 12.36 6.26 1.49
C HIS A 205 12.09 7.36 0.44
N GLY A 206 12.24 7.02 -0.84
CA GLY A 206 11.85 7.89 -1.96
C GLY A 206 10.33 8.19 -2.01
N PRO A 207 9.86 9.04 -2.94
CA PRO A 207 8.44 9.41 -3.03
C PRO A 207 7.57 8.30 -3.63
N GLY A 208 6.25 8.56 -3.69
CA GLY A 208 5.31 7.80 -4.51
C GLY A 208 4.67 6.58 -3.84
N TYR A 209 4.90 6.41 -2.54
CA TYR A 209 4.22 5.37 -1.75
C TYR A 209 2.86 5.87 -1.27
N LEU A 210 1.78 5.16 -1.60
CA LEU A 210 0.45 5.39 -1.04
C LEU A 210 0.17 4.41 0.09
N ILE A 211 -0.11 4.90 1.29
CA ILE A 211 -0.50 4.06 2.42
C ILE A 211 -2.00 4.15 2.65
N VAL A 212 -2.67 3.00 2.68
CA VAL A 212 -4.04 2.82 3.15
C VAL A 212 -4.04 1.88 4.35
N ILE A 213 -4.97 2.09 5.29
CA ILE A 213 -5.09 1.25 6.50
C ILE A 213 -6.24 0.23 6.35
N PRO A 214 -5.93 -1.07 6.06
CA PRO A 214 -6.94 -2.13 6.12
C PRO A 214 -7.53 -2.37 7.51
N ALA A 215 -6.74 -2.21 8.59
CA ALA A 215 -7.20 -2.45 9.95
C ALA A 215 -6.25 -1.83 10.99
N GLY A 216 -6.79 -1.58 12.19
CA GLY A 216 -6.05 -1.06 13.33
C GLY A 216 -6.40 0.39 13.64
N GLU A 217 -5.87 0.87 14.76
CA GLU A 217 -6.02 2.23 15.24
C GLU A 217 -4.66 2.73 15.74
N GLY A 218 -4.28 3.93 15.33
CA GLY A 218 -2.91 4.36 15.49
C GLY A 218 -2.66 5.79 15.08
N TYR A 219 -1.38 6.10 15.00
CA TYR A 219 -0.90 7.31 14.37
C TYR A 219 0.46 7.08 13.74
N SER A 220 0.86 8.00 12.86
CA SER A 220 2.20 8.06 12.33
C SER A 220 2.83 9.38 12.69
N ILE A 221 4.14 9.35 12.97
CA ILE A 221 4.95 10.55 13.12
C ILE A 221 5.77 10.67 11.84
N MET A 222 5.79 11.85 11.22
CA MET A 222 6.57 12.12 10.01
C MET A 222 7.32 13.43 10.14
N TRP A 223 8.55 13.51 9.63
CA TRP A 223 9.34 14.73 9.68
C TRP A 223 10.40 14.77 8.57
N PRO A 224 10.72 15.95 8.02
CA PRO A 224 11.94 16.11 7.23
C PRO A 224 13.16 16.01 8.17
N GLU A 225 14.30 15.59 7.63
CA GLU A 225 15.56 15.54 8.40
C GLU A 225 15.88 16.92 8.99
N GLY A 226 16.12 16.97 10.31
CA GLY A 226 16.36 18.22 11.04
C GLY A 226 15.15 19.14 11.21
N GLY A 227 13.94 18.73 10.79
CA GLY A 227 12.74 19.55 10.90
C GLY A 227 11.68 19.02 11.87
N GLU A 228 10.52 19.67 11.84
CA GLU A 228 9.43 19.43 12.79
C GLU A 228 8.68 18.13 12.53
N LYS A 229 8.27 17.48 13.63
CA LYS A 229 7.46 16.26 13.63
C LYS A 229 5.98 16.62 13.50
N ILE A 230 5.32 16.02 12.51
CA ILE A 230 3.86 16.05 12.36
C ILE A 230 3.27 14.69 12.76
N ILE A 231 2.07 14.73 13.35
CA ILE A 231 1.35 13.53 13.78
C ILE A 231 0.13 13.33 12.88
N ILE A 232 0.03 12.15 12.28
CA ILE A 232 -1.07 11.75 11.41
C ILE A 232 -1.85 10.63 12.12
N PRO A 233 -2.99 10.93 12.79
CA PRO A 233 -3.83 9.89 13.35
C PRO A 233 -4.46 9.07 12.22
N TRP A 234 -4.61 7.76 12.45
CA TRP A 234 -5.22 6.88 11.47
C TRP A 234 -6.04 5.76 12.11
N TYR A 235 -7.04 5.35 11.37
CA TYR A 235 -7.90 4.18 11.61
C TYR A 235 -8.21 3.54 10.24
N GLU A 236 -9.03 2.48 10.23
CA GLU A 236 -9.46 1.83 8.98
C GLU A 236 -9.89 2.82 7.88
N ALA A 237 -9.44 2.56 6.66
CA ALA A 237 -9.62 3.40 5.47
C ALA A 237 -8.97 4.79 5.50
N SER A 238 -8.17 5.12 6.52
CA SER A 238 -7.29 6.30 6.48
C SER A 238 -6.25 6.15 5.36
N LEU A 239 -5.95 7.27 4.70
CA LEU A 239 -4.95 7.36 3.63
C LEU A 239 -3.93 8.43 3.94
N PHE A 240 -2.65 8.12 3.73
CA PHE A 240 -1.58 9.09 3.85
C PHE A 240 -0.37 8.69 3.02
N VAL A 241 0.54 9.64 2.83
CA VAL A 241 1.74 9.47 2.02
C VAL A 241 2.92 10.04 2.80
N PRO A 242 3.97 9.25 3.08
CA PRO A 242 5.25 9.79 3.52
C PRO A 242 5.86 10.61 2.37
N PRO A 243 6.14 11.91 2.57
CA PRO A 243 6.83 12.71 1.55
C PRO A 243 8.26 12.20 1.31
N ASN A 244 8.87 12.60 0.18
CA ASN A 244 10.20 12.15 -0.20
C ASN A 244 11.25 12.45 0.88
N ARG A 245 12.01 11.41 1.26
CA ARG A 245 13.08 11.46 2.25
C ARG A 245 12.64 11.94 3.64
N TRP A 246 11.34 11.99 3.93
CA TRP A 246 10.87 12.23 5.29
C TRP A 246 11.02 10.96 6.13
N PHE A 247 11.61 11.10 7.31
CA PHE A 247 11.54 10.06 8.31
C PHE A 247 10.08 9.90 8.74
N HIS A 248 9.68 8.64 8.92
CA HIS A 248 8.35 8.30 9.35
C HIS A 248 8.35 7.01 10.17
N GLN A 249 7.41 6.95 11.11
CA GLN A 249 7.24 5.85 12.06
C GLN A 249 5.75 5.59 12.30
N HIS A 250 5.36 4.34 12.54
CA HIS A 250 3.96 3.92 12.65
C HIS A 250 3.69 3.26 14.00
N PHE A 251 2.65 3.72 14.69
CA PHE A 251 2.34 3.37 16.08
C PHE A 251 0.94 2.77 16.19
N ASN A 252 0.83 1.60 16.82
CA ASN A 252 -0.45 0.95 17.07
C ASN A 252 -0.86 1.15 18.52
N ILE A 253 -1.86 1.99 18.73
CA ILE A 253 -2.43 2.26 20.07
C ILE A 253 -3.75 1.51 20.30
N GLY A 254 -4.13 0.63 19.38
CA GLY A 254 -5.31 -0.21 19.47
C GLY A 254 -5.07 -1.53 20.23
N GLY A 255 -6.17 -2.26 20.46
CA GLY A 255 -6.17 -3.58 21.10
C GLY A 255 -5.95 -4.76 20.13
N ALA A 256 -5.84 -4.51 18.83
CA ALA A 256 -5.66 -5.53 17.79
C ALA A 256 -4.45 -5.20 16.90
N PRO A 257 -3.89 -6.17 16.14
CA PRO A 257 -2.82 -5.89 15.19
C PRO A 257 -3.21 -4.84 14.16
N ALA A 258 -2.30 -3.92 13.88
CA ALA A 258 -2.48 -2.91 12.84
C ALA A 258 -1.96 -3.44 11.51
N ARG A 259 -2.63 -3.04 10.43
CA ARG A 259 -2.31 -3.40 9.04
C ARG A 259 -2.24 -2.13 8.23
N TYR A 260 -1.14 -1.91 7.53
CA TYR A 260 -1.04 -0.85 6.52
C TYR A 260 -0.55 -1.44 5.21
N LEU A 261 -1.28 -1.12 4.14
CA LEU A 261 -1.01 -1.53 2.78
C LEU A 261 -0.36 -0.34 2.07
N ALA A 262 0.90 -0.52 1.67
CA ALA A 262 1.66 0.45 0.90
C ALA A 262 1.68 0.03 -0.57
N ILE A 263 1.07 0.82 -1.45
CA ILE A 263 1.19 0.72 -2.90
C ILE A 263 2.42 1.51 -3.32
N HIS A 264 3.34 0.90 -4.06
CA HIS A 264 4.66 1.45 -4.35
C HIS A 264 4.63 2.28 -5.63
N PRO A 265 5.61 3.19 -5.81
CA PRO A 265 5.92 3.71 -7.13
C PRO A 265 6.37 2.57 -8.06
N PRO A 266 6.41 2.80 -9.40
CA PRO A 266 6.98 1.84 -10.35
C PRO A 266 8.31 1.24 -9.85
N ARG A 267 8.53 -0.08 -10.01
CA ARG A 267 9.68 -0.82 -9.44
C ARG A 267 11.04 -0.18 -9.76
N GLY A 268 11.20 0.40 -10.95
CA GLY A 268 12.43 1.12 -11.32
C GLY A 268 12.68 2.39 -10.50
N LEU A 269 11.64 2.95 -9.88
CA LEU A 269 11.70 4.09 -8.96
C LEU A 269 11.66 3.68 -7.47
N SER A 270 11.27 2.43 -7.17
CA SER A 270 11.33 1.90 -5.80
C SER A 270 12.79 1.83 -5.34
N GLY A 271 13.12 2.55 -4.26
CA GLY A 271 14.50 2.66 -3.80
C GLY A 271 15.34 3.72 -4.55
N ILE A 272 14.77 4.48 -5.48
CA ILE A 272 15.46 5.68 -5.98
C ILE A 272 15.60 6.67 -4.81
N SER A 273 16.81 7.23 -4.70
CA SER A 273 17.29 8.01 -3.55
C SER A 273 17.57 7.19 -2.28
N GLU A 274 17.58 5.85 -2.34
CA GLU A 274 18.08 4.95 -1.29
C GLU A 274 19.35 4.25 -1.79
N LYS A 275 20.52 4.84 -1.54
CA LYS A 275 21.79 4.17 -1.84
C LYS A 275 22.00 3.00 -0.88
N VAL A 276 22.68 1.94 -1.35
CA VAL A 276 22.97 0.77 -0.51
C VAL A 276 23.79 1.17 0.72
N GLU A 277 24.73 2.11 0.58
CA GLU A 277 25.53 2.63 1.69
C GLU A 277 24.70 3.48 2.69
N ASP A 278 23.59 4.08 2.24
CA ASP A 278 22.72 4.94 3.05
C ASP A 278 21.61 4.17 3.77
N ARG A 279 21.40 2.88 3.49
CA ARG A 279 20.32 2.09 4.14
C ARG A 279 20.44 2.01 5.66
N ALA A 280 21.66 2.02 6.19
CA ALA A 280 21.89 2.11 7.64
C ALA A 280 21.55 3.49 8.21
N ARG A 281 21.63 4.55 7.39
CA ARG A 281 21.27 5.93 7.75
C ARG A 281 19.79 6.24 7.55
N ASP A 282 19.12 5.46 6.72
CA ASP A 282 17.69 5.63 6.40
C ASP A 282 16.76 4.90 7.37
N GLN A 283 17.31 4.25 8.39
CA GLN A 283 16.57 3.66 9.51
C GLN A 283 17.12 4.19 10.83
N ILE A 284 16.22 4.45 11.77
CA ILE A 284 16.51 4.84 13.15
C ILE A 284 16.19 3.64 14.02
N GLU A 285 17.22 3.12 14.68
CA GLU A 285 17.07 2.03 15.65
C GLU A 285 16.39 2.53 16.92
N TYR A 286 15.71 1.65 17.67
CA TYR A 286 15.02 2.04 18.91
C TYR A 286 15.98 2.61 19.97
N THR A 287 17.27 2.23 19.92
CA THR A 287 18.32 2.80 20.78
C THR A 287 18.72 4.23 20.40
N ASP A 288 18.44 4.62 19.16
CA ASP A 288 18.88 5.88 18.55
C ASP A 288 17.72 6.86 18.35
N GLU A 289 16.49 6.46 18.69
CA GLU A 289 15.32 7.31 18.51
C GLU A 289 15.25 8.44 19.55
N ASP A 290 14.65 9.56 19.15
CA ASP A 290 14.35 10.67 20.05
C ASP A 290 13.47 10.17 21.21
N PRO A 291 13.86 10.35 22.49
CA PRO A 291 13.09 9.88 23.65
C PRO A 291 11.61 10.30 23.64
N MET A 292 11.29 11.45 23.03
CA MET A 292 9.91 11.91 22.87
C MET A 292 9.03 10.91 22.13
N ILE A 293 9.60 10.12 21.20
CA ILE A 293 8.89 9.08 20.46
C ILE A 293 8.28 8.05 21.42
N ARG A 294 9.10 7.52 22.33
CA ARG A 294 8.68 6.55 23.35
C ARG A 294 7.70 7.19 24.33
N GLU A 295 8.03 8.37 24.85
CA GLU A 295 7.18 9.09 25.82
C GLU A 295 5.78 9.37 25.26
N LYS A 296 5.70 9.82 24.00
CA LYS A 296 4.43 10.04 23.34
C LYS A 296 3.64 8.75 23.19
N PHE A 297 4.29 7.67 22.76
CA PHE A 297 3.61 6.39 22.57
C PHE A 297 3.01 5.86 23.88
N GLU A 298 3.79 5.90 24.97
CA GLU A 298 3.32 5.49 26.29
C GLU A 298 2.20 6.41 26.80
N SER A 299 2.28 7.72 26.53
CA SER A 299 1.23 8.69 26.86
C SER A 299 -0.09 8.41 26.13
N GLU A 300 -0.06 8.15 24.82
CA GLU A 300 -1.27 7.84 24.04
C GLU A 300 -1.92 6.51 24.47
N LEU A 301 -1.10 5.50 24.83
CA LEU A 301 -1.62 4.26 25.40
C LEU A 301 -2.24 4.47 26.78
N SER A 302 -1.58 5.24 27.65
CA SER A 302 -2.06 5.53 29.00
C SER A 302 -3.42 6.24 29.00
N ARG A 303 -3.65 7.16 28.05
CA ARG A 303 -4.97 7.79 27.84
C ARG A 303 -6.09 6.80 27.51
N LYS A 304 -5.75 5.62 26.98
CA LYS A 304 -6.68 4.51 26.71
C LYS A 304 -6.69 3.45 27.82
N GLY A 305 -5.99 3.66 28.93
CA GLY A 305 -5.82 2.66 29.98
C GLY A 305 -4.99 1.45 29.55
N LEU A 306 -4.15 1.61 28.53
CA LEU A 306 -3.26 0.57 28.00
C LEU A 306 -1.80 0.87 28.36
N GLN A 307 -0.95 -0.16 28.26
CA GLN A 307 0.49 -0.06 28.45
C GLN A 307 1.23 -0.57 27.23
N SER A 308 2.41 -0.01 26.97
CA SER A 308 3.31 -0.50 25.92
C SER A 308 3.69 -1.95 26.21
N VAL A 309 3.74 -2.77 25.16
CA VAL A 309 4.32 -4.13 25.26
C VAL A 309 5.70 -4.20 24.63
N MET A 310 6.29 -3.05 24.32
CA MET A 310 7.69 -2.95 23.90
C MET A 310 8.58 -3.32 25.09
N PRO A 311 9.46 -4.33 24.97
CA PRO A 311 10.35 -4.72 26.04
C PRO A 311 11.43 -3.65 26.26
N ASP A 312 11.78 -3.39 27.52
CA ASP A 312 12.77 -2.37 27.87
C ASP A 312 14.14 -2.61 27.22
N GLU A 313 14.51 -3.88 27.02
CA GLU A 313 15.76 -4.26 26.36
C GLU A 313 15.83 -3.78 24.92
N ALA A 314 14.70 -3.72 24.18
CA ALA A 314 14.68 -3.23 22.80
C ALA A 314 15.15 -1.77 22.68
N TYR A 315 15.09 -0.99 23.76
CA TYR A 315 15.56 0.40 23.82
C TYR A 315 17.02 0.55 24.23
N ARG A 316 17.66 -0.54 24.68
CA ARG A 316 19.03 -0.53 25.21
C ARG A 316 19.98 -1.42 24.43
N ASN A 317 19.43 -2.38 23.69
CA ASN A 317 20.17 -3.35 22.89
C ASN A 317 19.79 -3.17 21.41
N ARG A 318 20.75 -2.66 20.61
CA ARG A 318 20.57 -2.45 19.17
C ARG A 318 20.30 -3.76 18.43
N ASP A 319 20.85 -4.85 18.96
CA ASP A 319 20.77 -6.21 18.40
C ASP A 319 19.63 -7.02 19.04
N TYR A 320 18.66 -6.38 19.69
CA TYR A 320 17.51 -7.04 20.28
C TYR A 320 16.72 -7.84 19.24
N GLU A 321 16.64 -9.16 19.45
CA GLU A 321 15.88 -10.08 18.59
C GLU A 321 14.42 -10.17 19.04
N TRP A 322 13.51 -9.89 18.12
CA TRP A 322 12.08 -9.97 18.39
C TRP A 322 11.58 -11.41 18.33
N SER A 323 10.74 -11.81 19.29
CA SER A 323 10.05 -13.11 19.21
C SER A 323 8.96 -13.07 18.14
N TYR A 324 9.00 -14.04 17.23
CA TYR A 324 8.00 -14.24 16.19
C TYR A 324 7.05 -15.41 16.46
N THR A 325 6.94 -15.82 17.73
CA THR A 325 6.10 -16.96 18.10
C THR A 325 4.63 -16.68 17.75
N GLN A 326 4.06 -17.47 16.83
CA GLN A 326 2.62 -17.50 16.59
C GLN A 326 1.95 -17.97 17.88
N LYS A 327 1.39 -17.06 18.67
CA LYS A 327 0.32 -17.45 19.58
C LYS A 327 -0.86 -17.84 18.68
N LYS A 328 -0.98 -19.13 18.37
CA LYS A 328 -2.26 -19.71 17.93
C LYS A 328 -3.28 -19.26 18.98
N ALA A 329 -4.17 -18.36 18.59
CA ALA A 329 -5.36 -18.10 19.39
C ALA A 329 -6.11 -19.44 19.47
N SER A 330 -6.31 -19.91 20.70
CA SER A 330 -7.14 -21.07 21.01
C SER A 330 -8.60 -20.67 20.98
#